data_AF-A0A1I3EVX3-F1
#
_entry.id   AF-A0A1I3EVX3-F1
#
_cell.length_a   1.000
_cell.length_b   1.000
_cell.length_c   1.000
_cell.angle_alpha   90.00
_cell.angle_beta   90.00
_cell.angle_gamma   90.00
#
_symmetry.space_group_name_H-M   'P 1'
#
loop_
_entity.id
_entity.type
_entity.pdbx_description
1 polymer ?
#
loop_
_entity_poly.entity_id
_entity_poly.type
_entity_poly.pdbx_seq_one_letter_code
_entity_poly.pdbx_strand_id
1 'polypeptide(L)'
;MKKSKKLALLALTFTAWGLYKLFAVFQDMQTGCIQFQTHKTCSFENAENFQSLLDVELMFACAWAAGAVICWMVTVEAQRKER
;
A
#
# COMPACT_ATOMS: atom_id res chain seq x y z
N MET A 1 -26.04 6.20 1.71
CA MET A 1 -25.30 4.96 2.06
C MET A 1 -25.24 4.80 3.57
N LYS A 2 -25.60 3.61 4.12
CA LYS A 2 -25.40 3.28 5.54
C LYS A 2 -23.91 3.43 5.92
N LYS A 3 -23.61 3.88 7.16
CA LYS A 3 -22.26 4.17 7.65
C LYS A 3 -21.32 2.96 7.53
N SER A 4 -21.81 1.76 7.82
CA SER A 4 -21.11 0.49 7.61
C SER A 4 -20.65 0.27 6.15
N LYS A 5 -21.49 0.56 5.15
CA LYS A 5 -21.11 0.41 3.73
C LYS A 5 -19.98 1.36 3.32
N LYS A 6 -19.93 2.58 3.90
CA LYS A 6 -18.83 3.53 3.64
C LYS A 6 -17.51 3.06 4.25
N LEU A 7 -17.55 2.51 5.47
CA LEU A 7 -16.39 1.93 6.15
C LEU A 7 -15.84 0.72 5.39
N ALA A 8 -16.72 -0.17 4.91
CA ALA A 8 -16.31 -1.33 4.12
C ALA A 8 -15.69 -0.92 2.77
N LEU A 9 -16.23 0.12 2.12
CA LEU A 9 -15.65 0.68 0.90
C LEU A 9 -14.24 1.22 1.16
N LEU A 10 -14.04 1.97 2.25
CA LEU A 10 -12.72 2.47 2.65
C LEU A 10 -11.75 1.32 2.93
N ALA A 11 -12.18 0.30 3.69
CA ALA A 11 -11.34 -0.87 3.95
C ALA A 11 -10.90 -1.55 2.64
N LEU A 12 -11.82 -1.70 1.67
CA LEU A 12 -11.52 -2.25 0.35
C LEU A 12 -10.53 -1.38 -0.44
N THR A 13 -10.71 -0.05 -0.46
CA THR A 13 -9.79 0.84 -1.20
C THR A 13 -8.39 0.80 -0.62
N PHE A 14 -8.25 0.83 0.71
CA PHE A 14 -6.95 0.71 1.38
C PHE A 14 -6.31 -0.66 1.11
N THR A 15 -7.11 -1.74 1.10
CA THR A 15 -6.62 -3.09 0.80
C THR A 15 -6.10 -3.18 -0.63
N ALA A 16 -6.90 -2.73 -1.61
CA ALA A 16 -6.53 -2.77 -3.02
C ALA A 16 -5.27 -1.94 -3.29
N TRP A 17 -5.19 -0.75 -2.69
CA TRP A 17 -4.02 0.13 -2.84
C TRP A 17 -2.77 -0.47 -2.20
N GLY A 18 -2.89 -1.03 -0.99
CA GLY A 18 -1.77 -1.72 -0.32
C GLY A 18 -1.24 -2.89 -1.14
N LEU A 19 -2.12 -3.73 -1.69
CA LEU A 19 -1.73 -4.85 -2.56
C LEU A 19 -1.06 -4.37 -3.84
N TYR A 20 -1.57 -3.31 -4.47
CA TYR A 20 -0.94 -2.71 -5.64
C TYR A 20 0.47 -2.19 -5.35
N LYS A 21 0.67 -1.50 -4.21
CA LYS A 21 1.99 -1.01 -3.81
C LYS A 21 2.96 -2.15 -3.53
N LEU A 22 2.53 -3.21 -2.85
CA LEU A 22 3.36 -4.41 -2.65
C LEU A 22 3.75 -5.06 -3.98
N PHE A 23 2.81 -5.15 -4.92
CA PHE A 23 3.09 -5.65 -6.27
C PHE A 23 4.09 -4.77 -7.01
N ALA A 24 3.94 -3.44 -6.94
CA ALA A 24 4.88 -2.50 -7.56
C ALA A 24 6.29 -2.66 -6.99
N VAL A 25 6.44 -2.68 -5.66
CA VAL A 25 7.73 -2.91 -4.98
C VAL A 25 8.38 -4.22 -5.43
N PHE A 26 7.58 -5.29 -5.55
CA PHE A 26 8.08 -6.58 -6.03
C PHE A 26 8.56 -6.50 -7.48
N GLN A 27 7.85 -5.78 -8.34
CA GLN A 27 8.26 -5.56 -9.73
C GLN A 27 9.53 -4.69 -9.83
N ASP A 28 9.66 -3.66 -8.99
CA ASP A 28 10.85 -2.81 -8.94
C ASP A 28 12.08 -3.61 -8.49
N MET A 29 11.92 -4.53 -7.51
CA MET A 29 12.96 -5.47 -7.10
C MET A 29 13.39 -6.40 -8.24
N GLN A 30 12.44 -6.94 -9.03
CA GLN A 30 12.76 -7.85 -10.13
C GLN A 30 13.43 -7.13 -11.31
N THR A 31 12.94 -5.94 -11.66
CA THR A 31 13.46 -5.17 -12.79
C THR A 31 14.75 -4.43 -12.45
N GLY A 32 15.02 -4.22 -11.16
CA GLY A 32 16.15 -3.42 -10.68
C GLY A 32 16.03 -1.95 -11.05
N CYS A 33 14.84 -1.48 -11.44
CA CYS A 33 14.58 -0.11 -11.82
C CYS A 33 13.25 0.35 -11.24
N ILE A 34 13.27 1.47 -10.52
CA ILE A 34 12.10 2.08 -9.92
C ILE A 34 11.72 3.35 -10.67
N GLN A 35 10.43 3.51 -10.96
CA GLN A 35 9.87 4.73 -11.53
C GLN A 35 9.36 5.60 -10.38
N PHE A 36 10.09 6.66 -10.04
CA PHE A 36 9.69 7.62 -9.01
C PHE A 36 9.31 8.96 -9.65
N GLN A 37 8.01 9.29 -9.60
CA GLN A 37 7.44 10.45 -10.30
C GLN A 37 7.77 10.43 -11.82
N THR A 38 8.57 11.38 -12.29
CA THR A 38 8.99 11.51 -13.70
C THR A 38 10.37 10.89 -13.96
N HIS A 39 11.06 10.40 -12.93
CA HIS A 39 12.41 9.88 -13.05
C HIS A 39 12.45 8.37 -12.85
N LYS A 40 13.25 7.69 -13.67
CA LYS A 40 13.55 6.28 -13.52
C LYS A 40 14.93 6.15 -12.88
N THR A 41 15.02 5.46 -11.75
CA THR A 41 16.28 5.19 -11.06
C THR A 41 16.55 3.69 -11.12
N CYS A 42 17.71 3.29 -11.61
CA CYS A 42 18.09 1.88 -11.71
C CYS A 42 19.24 1.54 -10.77
N SER A 43 19.21 0.31 -10.23
CA SER A 43 20.20 -0.22 -9.29
C SER A 43 21.63 -0.21 -9.85
N PHE A 44 21.79 -0.45 -11.16
CA PHE A 44 23.10 -0.43 -11.81
C PHE A 44 23.70 0.99 -11.95
N GLU A 45 22.86 2.03 -11.94
CA GLU A 45 23.29 3.43 -12.10
C GLU A 45 23.61 4.06 -10.75
N ASN A 46 22.81 3.73 -9.71
CA ASN A 46 23.04 4.18 -8.35
C ASN A 46 22.33 3.25 -7.35
N ALA A 47 23.06 2.25 -6.83
CA ALA A 47 22.52 1.21 -5.96
C ALA A 47 21.98 1.76 -4.62
N GLU A 48 22.69 2.71 -4.00
CA GLU A 48 22.27 3.30 -2.72
C GLU A 48 20.96 4.09 -2.87
N ASN A 49 20.85 4.90 -3.94
CA ASN A 49 19.64 5.66 -4.19
C ASN A 49 18.46 4.74 -4.57
N PHE A 50 18.70 3.68 -5.33
CA PHE A 50 17.69 2.67 -5.64
C PHE A 50 17.18 1.99 -4.36
N GLN A 51 18.07 1.52 -3.48
CA GLN A 51 17.68 0.90 -2.21
C GLN A 51 16.90 1.85 -1.31
N SER A 52 17.35 3.11 -1.19
CA SER A 52 16.64 4.10 -0.39
C SER A 52 15.24 4.38 -0.93
N LEU A 53 15.06 4.49 -2.25
CA LEU A 53 13.75 4.70 -2.87
C LEU A 53 12.84 3.48 -2.69
N LEU A 54 13.40 2.28 -2.86
CA LEU A 54 12.69 1.03 -2.68
C LEU A 54 12.21 0.85 -1.23
N ASP A 55 13.04 1.18 -0.24
CA ASP A 55 12.68 1.12 1.17
C ASP A 55 11.54 2.09 1.51
N VAL A 56 11.57 3.31 0.95
CA VAL A 56 10.48 4.28 1.13
C VAL A 56 9.17 3.75 0.54
N GLU A 57 9.22 3.19 -0.67
CA GLU A 57 8.05 2.58 -1.32
C GLU A 57 7.50 1.39 -0.53
N LEU A 58 8.38 0.56 0.04
CA LEU A 58 8.03 -0.55 0.92
C LEU A 58 7.38 -0.05 2.23
N MET A 59 7.92 0.98 2.86
CA MET A 59 7.32 1.60 4.05
C MET A 59 5.91 2.10 3.77
N PHE A 60 5.69 2.74 2.63
CA PHE A 60 4.34 3.16 2.21
C PHE A 60 3.43 1.95 2.01
N ALA A 61 3.87 0.90 1.32
CA ALA A 61 3.09 -0.31 1.12
C ALA A 61 2.65 -0.93 2.47
N CYS A 62 3.57 -1.01 3.44
CA CYS A 62 3.29 -1.46 4.80
C CYS A 62 2.28 -0.55 5.52
N ALA A 63 2.40 0.77 5.39
CA ALA A 63 1.46 1.72 5.99
C ALA A 63 0.05 1.54 5.43
N TRP A 64 -0.09 1.34 4.11
CA TRP A 64 -1.39 1.04 3.48
C TRP A 64 -1.98 -0.28 3.96
N ALA A 65 -1.16 -1.32 4.09
CA ALA A 65 -1.60 -2.61 4.63
C ALA A 65 -2.07 -2.49 6.09
N ALA A 66 -1.33 -1.78 6.94
CA ALA A 66 -1.73 -1.51 8.32
C ALA A 66 -3.05 -0.71 8.38
N GLY A 67 -3.19 0.33 7.54
CA GLY A 67 -4.42 1.11 7.43
C GLY A 67 -5.63 0.26 7.00
N ALA A 68 -5.43 -0.70 6.09
CA ALA A 68 -6.46 -1.64 5.67
C ALA A 68 -6.91 -2.54 6.84
N VAL A 69 -5.97 -3.09 7.61
CA VAL A 69 -6.27 -3.92 8.79
C VAL A 69 -7.10 -3.15 9.81
N ILE A 70 -6.71 -1.91 10.13
CA ILE A 70 -7.45 -1.05 11.05
C ILE A 70 -8.86 -0.77 10.53
N CYS A 71 -9.01 -0.43 9.24
CA CYS A 71 -10.32 -0.19 8.64
C CYS A 71 -11.22 -1.43 8.75
N TRP A 72 -10.68 -2.64 8.51
CA TRP A 72 -11.42 -3.88 8.66
C TRP A 72 -11.82 -4.14 10.13
N MET A 73 -10.94 -3.93 11.09
CA MET A 73 -11.28 -4.05 12.52
C MET A 73 -12.47 -3.14 12.88
N VAL A 74 -12.41 -1.86 12.48
CA VAL A 74 -13.49 -0.89 12.73
C VAL A 74 -14.79 -1.30 12.03
N THR A 75 -14.73 -1.85 10.81
CA THR A 75 -15.94 -2.34 10.12
C THR A 75 -16.59 -3.51 10.88
N VAL A 76 -15.79 -4.46 11.37
CA VAL A 76 -16.27 -5.63 12.12
C VAL A 76 -16.88 -5.18 13.45
N GLU A 77 -16.24 -4.25 14.16
CA GLU A 77 -16.79 -3.67 15.39
C GLU A 77 -18.11 -2.93 15.16
N ALA A 78 -18.19 -2.13 14.08
CA ALA A 78 -19.41 -1.41 13.72
C ALA A 78 -20.56 -2.38 13.42
N GLN A 79 -20.29 -3.49 12.70
CA GLN A 79 -21.27 -4.53 12.42
C GLN A 79 -21.73 -5.27 13.69
N ARG A 80 -20.83 -5.47 14.67
CA ARG A 80 -21.20 -6.06 15.98
C ARG A 80 -22.08 -5.13 16.82
N LYS A 81 -21.89 -3.81 16.75
CA LYS A 81 -22.69 -2.82 17.49
C LYS A 81 -24.05 -2.52 16.85
N GLU A 82 -24.20 -2.74 15.55
CA GLU A 82 -25.48 -2.55 14.82
C GLU A 82 -26.41 -3.78 14.87
N ARG A 83 -25.92 -4.94 15.33
CA ARG A 83 -26.69 -6.19 15.50
C ARG A 83 -27.16 -6.32 16.94
#